data_AF-A0A840SSB3-F1
#
_entry.id   AF-A0A840SSB3-F1
#
_cell.length_a   1.000
_cell.length_b   1.000
_cell.length_c   1.000
_cell.angle_alpha   90.00
_cell.angle_beta   90.00
_cell.angle_gamma   90.00
#
_symmetry.space_group_name_H-M   'P 1'
#
loop_
_entity.id
_entity.type
_entity.pdbx_description
1 polymer ?
#
loop_
_entity_poly.entity_id
_entity_poly.type
_entity_poly.pdbx_seq_one_letter_code
_entity_poly.pdbx_strand_id
1 'polypeptide(L)'
;MAGSRPMSRGAASLAIGGAALLVIAGLGAFWYAAKTSMPEPTDGAILVTVTDETCEPAELTVPAGKATFRIHNASERPLEWEILDGVMVVAERENITPGLNATLTPRLKTGTYDITCGLLSNPRGKLTVVATAESEAAKAAPELRHFIGPLSEYQVYLSRRSNELAEATATLSERVAAGDVDGAKAAWLAARQPWRQMAPVTGRIADLVNSMDPLAEYLAQREADPAFIGFHRIEYALWSEGTTEGLAPVAADLATAAATVKDRLKQAKPGPADLAGNAASLAARVADQAAASQTPYSHSDLAEYSADLDGITKSAIVVEPLVREANPATADALTSALEAARATLDGLKVDGAFPSYDTVDDAGRKTISEAFARIADAAGALNPAIGLE
;
A
#
# COMPACT_ATOMS: atom_id res chain seq x y z
N MET A 1 -71.72 18.41 -24.02
CA MET A 1 -71.93 17.41 -22.96
C MET A 1 -72.60 16.19 -23.58
N ALA A 2 -71.82 15.15 -23.92
CA ALA A 2 -72.38 13.90 -24.44
C ALA A 2 -72.69 12.97 -23.25
N GLY A 3 -73.97 12.69 -23.03
CA GLY A 3 -74.42 11.86 -21.91
C GLY A 3 -74.08 10.38 -22.14
N SER A 4 -73.30 9.81 -21.23
CA SER A 4 -73.02 8.37 -21.18
C SER A 4 -74.29 7.58 -20.84
N ARG A 5 -74.74 6.72 -21.76
CA ARG A 5 -75.85 5.79 -21.54
C ARG A 5 -75.44 4.72 -20.50
N PRO A 6 -76.30 4.39 -19.52
CA PRO A 6 -75.99 3.34 -18.54
C PRO A 6 -75.90 1.97 -19.22
N MET A 7 -74.83 1.23 -18.94
CA MET A 7 -74.65 -0.15 -19.40
C MET A 7 -75.81 -1.02 -18.91
N SER A 8 -76.35 -1.87 -19.79
CA SER A 8 -77.40 -2.82 -19.41
C SER A 8 -76.83 -3.83 -18.40
N ARG A 9 -77.66 -4.30 -17.46
CA ARG A 9 -77.27 -5.29 -16.43
C ARG A 9 -76.64 -6.56 -17.04
N GLY A 10 -77.06 -6.94 -18.25
CA GLY A 10 -76.47 -8.07 -18.99
C GLY A 10 -75.04 -7.80 -19.47
N ALA A 11 -74.78 -6.60 -20.00
CA ALA A 11 -73.43 -6.21 -20.44
C ALA A 11 -72.45 -6.08 -19.26
N ALA A 12 -72.93 -5.57 -18.11
CA ALA A 12 -72.12 -5.50 -16.89
C ALA A 12 -71.78 -6.90 -16.34
N SER A 13 -72.73 -7.84 -16.38
CA SER A 13 -72.51 -9.22 -15.89
C SER A 13 -71.52 -10.00 -16.80
N LEU A 14 -71.61 -9.80 -18.12
CA LEU A 14 -70.66 -10.37 -19.08
C LEU A 14 -69.25 -9.80 -18.92
N ALA A 15 -69.12 -8.49 -18.67
CA ALA A 15 -67.83 -7.86 -18.42
C ALA A 15 -67.17 -8.36 -17.13
N ILE A 16 -67.94 -8.55 -16.05
CA ILE A 16 -67.45 -9.11 -14.79
C ILE A 16 -67.05 -10.59 -14.97
N GLY A 17 -67.85 -11.38 -15.68
CA GLY A 17 -67.51 -12.76 -16.00
C GLY A 17 -66.24 -12.89 -16.84
N GLY A 18 -66.07 -12.01 -17.83
CA GLY A 18 -64.85 -11.93 -18.65
C GLY A 18 -63.61 -11.53 -17.85
N ALA A 19 -63.74 -10.54 -16.96
CA ALA A 19 -62.64 -10.12 -16.08
C ALA A 19 -62.23 -11.25 -15.10
N ALA A 20 -63.19 -11.96 -14.52
CA ALA A 20 -62.90 -13.09 -13.64
C ALA A 20 -62.17 -14.24 -14.37
N LEU A 21 -62.57 -14.54 -15.61
CA LEU A 21 -61.90 -15.52 -16.47
C LEU A 21 -60.45 -15.10 -16.80
N LEU A 22 -60.22 -13.82 -17.09
CA LEU A 22 -58.87 -13.31 -17.36
C LEU A 22 -57.98 -13.37 -16.11
N VAL A 23 -58.51 -13.10 -14.92
CA VAL A 23 -57.77 -13.23 -13.65
C VAL A 23 -57.40 -14.69 -13.40
N ILE A 24 -58.34 -15.63 -13.59
CA ILE A 24 -58.07 -17.08 -13.42
C ILE A 24 -57.03 -17.56 -14.44
N ALA A 25 -57.15 -17.15 -15.70
CA ALA A 25 -56.17 -17.48 -16.73
C ALA A 25 -54.78 -16.89 -16.43
N GLY A 26 -54.72 -15.65 -15.93
CA GLY A 26 -53.49 -14.99 -15.51
C GLY A 26 -52.82 -15.70 -14.33
N LEU A 27 -53.60 -16.10 -13.32
CA LEU A 27 -53.10 -16.89 -12.18
C LEU A 27 -52.62 -18.28 -12.61
N GLY A 28 -53.34 -18.94 -13.53
CA GLY A 28 -52.93 -20.23 -14.10
C GLY A 28 -51.64 -20.12 -14.91
N ALA A 29 -51.50 -19.08 -15.73
CA ALA A 29 -50.29 -18.81 -16.50
C ALA A 29 -49.10 -18.46 -15.59
N PHE A 30 -49.31 -17.64 -14.55
CA PHE A 30 -48.29 -17.32 -13.56
C PHE A 30 -47.86 -18.56 -12.76
N TRP A 31 -48.80 -19.37 -12.30
CA TRP A 31 -48.50 -20.61 -11.59
C TRP A 31 -47.71 -21.60 -12.47
N TYR A 32 -48.10 -21.73 -13.74
CA TYR A 32 -47.40 -22.57 -14.71
C TYR A 32 -45.98 -22.06 -15.02
N ALA A 33 -45.83 -20.75 -15.26
CA ALA A 33 -44.54 -20.12 -15.48
C ALA A 33 -43.64 -20.25 -14.24
N ALA A 34 -44.16 -20.03 -13.03
CA ALA A 34 -43.42 -20.19 -11.78
C ALA A 34 -42.92 -21.62 -11.56
N LYS A 35 -43.70 -22.63 -11.98
CA LYS A 35 -43.32 -24.05 -11.87
C LYS A 35 -42.31 -24.50 -12.94
N THR A 36 -42.32 -23.87 -14.11
CA THR A 36 -41.48 -24.25 -15.26
C THR A 36 -40.20 -23.42 -15.39
N SER A 37 -40.14 -22.24 -14.77
CA SER A 37 -38.99 -21.33 -14.78
C SER A 37 -38.05 -21.57 -13.60
N MET A 38 -37.95 -22.80 -13.09
CA MET A 38 -36.88 -23.12 -12.15
C MET A 38 -35.56 -23.05 -12.93
N PRO A 39 -34.62 -22.18 -12.55
CA PRO A 39 -33.35 -22.10 -13.25
C PRO A 39 -32.70 -23.48 -13.23
N GLU A 40 -32.33 -23.98 -14.41
CA GLU A 40 -31.64 -25.26 -14.55
C GLU A 40 -30.39 -25.27 -13.65
N PRO A 41 -29.99 -26.44 -13.13
CA PRO A 41 -28.72 -26.57 -12.43
C PRO A 41 -27.61 -26.03 -13.34
N THR A 42 -26.93 -24.97 -12.90
CA THR A 42 -25.71 -24.53 -13.58
C THR A 42 -24.69 -25.65 -13.40
N ASP A 43 -24.18 -26.18 -14.50
CA ASP A 43 -23.21 -27.28 -14.46
C ASP A 43 -22.01 -26.87 -13.58
N GLY A 44 -21.64 -27.72 -12.62
CA GLY A 44 -20.59 -27.44 -11.63
C GLY A 44 -20.98 -26.53 -10.45
N ALA A 45 -22.25 -26.13 -10.28
CA ALA A 45 -22.68 -25.39 -9.09
C ALA A 45 -22.79 -26.30 -7.84
N ILE A 46 -22.27 -25.81 -6.72
CA ILE A 46 -22.30 -26.48 -5.42
C ILE A 46 -23.64 -26.18 -4.77
N LEU A 47 -24.46 -27.22 -4.56
CA LEU A 47 -25.73 -27.09 -3.87
C LEU A 47 -25.51 -26.93 -2.37
N VAL A 48 -26.13 -25.91 -1.78
CA VAL A 48 -26.19 -25.68 -0.34
C VAL A 48 -27.66 -25.55 0.04
N THR A 49 -28.17 -26.48 0.84
CA THR A 49 -29.54 -26.41 1.37
C THR A 49 -29.49 -25.79 2.75
N VAL A 50 -30.21 -24.70 2.97
CA VAL A 50 -30.26 -24.01 4.25
C VAL A 50 -31.61 -24.26 4.90
N THR A 51 -31.59 -24.89 6.07
CA THR A 51 -32.77 -25.16 6.92
C THR A 51 -32.90 -24.07 7.99
N ASP A 52 -33.88 -24.18 8.89
CA ASP A 52 -34.00 -23.24 10.01
C ASP A 52 -32.81 -23.27 10.98
N GLU A 53 -32.03 -24.36 10.98
CA GLU A 53 -30.95 -24.58 11.94
C GLU A 53 -29.58 -24.81 11.31
N THR A 54 -29.46 -25.40 10.13
CA THR A 54 -28.17 -25.84 9.58
C THR A 54 -28.09 -25.65 8.06
N CYS A 55 -26.87 -25.61 7.53
CA CYS A 55 -26.61 -25.82 6.12
C CYS A 55 -26.30 -27.28 5.86
N GLU A 56 -26.75 -27.79 4.72
CA GLU A 56 -26.38 -29.09 4.18
C GLU A 56 -25.71 -28.90 2.80
N PRO A 57 -24.42 -29.25 2.66
CA PRO A 57 -23.50 -29.63 3.74
C PRO A 57 -23.08 -28.44 4.61
N ALA A 58 -22.76 -28.69 5.89
CA ALA A 58 -22.21 -27.68 6.79
C ALA A 58 -20.69 -27.51 6.62
N GLU A 59 -20.02 -28.50 6.02
CA GLU A 59 -18.60 -28.43 5.66
C GLU A 59 -18.45 -28.54 4.15
N LEU A 60 -17.80 -27.56 3.56
CA LEU A 60 -17.59 -27.44 2.12
C LEU A 60 -16.09 -27.41 1.83
N THR A 61 -15.67 -28.03 0.73
CA THR A 61 -14.32 -27.86 0.19
C THR A 61 -14.39 -27.52 -1.28
N VAL A 62 -13.73 -26.43 -1.68
CA VAL A 62 -13.74 -25.93 -3.07
C VAL A 62 -12.33 -25.52 -3.51
N PRO A 63 -12.00 -25.58 -4.81
CA PRO A 63 -10.77 -24.99 -5.31
C PRO A 63 -10.79 -23.47 -5.22
N ALA A 64 -9.64 -22.86 -4.95
CA ALA A 64 -9.43 -21.41 -5.03
C ALA A 64 -9.70 -20.91 -6.44
N GLY A 65 -10.26 -19.70 -6.54
CA GLY A 65 -10.76 -19.13 -7.78
C GLY A 65 -12.28 -18.98 -7.77
N LYS A 66 -12.90 -19.00 -8.95
CA LYS A 66 -14.34 -18.79 -9.11
C LYS A 66 -15.11 -20.05 -8.67
N ALA A 67 -15.90 -19.94 -7.61
CA ALA A 67 -16.84 -20.97 -7.19
C ALA A 67 -18.27 -20.52 -7.48
N THR A 68 -19.19 -21.43 -7.74
CA THR A 68 -20.63 -21.12 -7.87
C THR A 68 -21.38 -21.92 -6.84
N PHE A 69 -22.07 -21.24 -5.93
CA PHE A 69 -22.97 -21.83 -4.95
C PHE A 69 -24.40 -21.62 -5.41
N ARG A 70 -25.20 -22.70 -5.35
CA ARG A 70 -26.65 -22.66 -5.50
C ARG A 70 -27.24 -22.89 -4.12
N ILE A 71 -27.79 -21.83 -3.54
CA ILE A 71 -28.34 -21.84 -2.19
C ILE A 71 -29.85 -22.09 -2.28
N HIS A 72 -30.32 -23.19 -1.74
CA HIS A 72 -31.73 -23.50 -1.60
C HIS A 72 -32.22 -23.18 -0.20
N ASN A 73 -33.27 -22.37 -0.09
CA ASN A 73 -33.92 -22.13 1.19
C ASN A 73 -34.99 -23.20 1.46
N ALA A 74 -34.68 -24.13 2.35
CA ALA A 74 -35.59 -25.17 2.85
C ALA A 74 -36.17 -24.84 4.24
N SER A 75 -36.05 -23.59 4.67
CA SER A 75 -36.62 -23.06 5.91
C SER A 75 -38.00 -22.42 5.68
N GLU A 76 -38.70 -22.07 6.77
CA GLU A 76 -40.01 -21.41 6.69
C GLU A 76 -39.93 -19.88 6.57
N ARG A 77 -38.73 -19.29 6.54
CA ARG A 77 -38.51 -17.82 6.55
C ARG A 77 -37.50 -17.37 5.49
N PRO A 78 -37.54 -16.09 5.06
CA PRO A 78 -36.46 -15.52 4.26
C PRO A 78 -35.14 -15.61 5.01
N LEU A 79 -34.06 -15.92 4.28
CA LEU A 79 -32.73 -16.07 4.86
C LEU A 79 -31.65 -15.47 3.97
N GLU A 80 -30.45 -15.36 4.54
CA GLU A 80 -29.22 -15.02 3.86
C GLU A 80 -28.17 -16.12 4.04
N TRP A 81 -27.23 -16.19 3.10
CA TRP A 81 -26.08 -17.08 3.15
C TRP A 81 -24.81 -16.27 2.87
N GLU A 82 -23.90 -16.26 3.82
CA GLU A 82 -22.66 -15.46 3.78
C GLU A 82 -21.44 -16.36 3.93
N ILE A 83 -20.34 -15.92 3.32
CA ILE A 83 -18.99 -16.46 3.52
C ILE A 83 -18.21 -15.41 4.32
N LEU A 84 -17.68 -15.81 5.47
CA LEU A 84 -17.04 -14.94 6.44
C LEU A 84 -15.55 -15.27 6.59
N ASP A 85 -14.71 -14.23 6.64
CA ASP A 85 -13.31 -14.30 7.06
C ASP A 85 -13.15 -13.53 8.37
N GLY A 86 -13.21 -14.26 9.49
CA GLY A 86 -13.35 -13.67 10.81
C GLY A 86 -14.66 -12.89 10.95
N VAL A 87 -14.56 -11.56 11.01
CA VAL A 87 -15.73 -10.65 11.10
C VAL A 87 -16.12 -10.03 9.75
N MET A 88 -15.39 -10.33 8.67
CA MET A 88 -15.59 -9.72 7.36
C MET A 88 -16.48 -10.60 6.49
N VAL A 89 -17.49 -10.00 5.87
CA VAL A 89 -18.29 -10.67 4.81
C VAL A 89 -17.53 -10.64 3.50
N VAL A 90 -17.10 -11.81 3.03
CA VAL A 90 -16.35 -11.99 1.78
C VAL A 90 -17.30 -12.01 0.57
N ALA A 91 -18.44 -12.66 0.73
CA ALA A 91 -19.50 -12.71 -0.26
C ALA A 91 -20.82 -13.10 0.41
N GLU A 92 -21.94 -12.60 -0.09
CA GLU A 92 -23.25 -12.85 0.49
C GLU A 92 -24.34 -12.97 -0.55
N ARG A 93 -25.41 -13.67 -0.17
CA ARG A 93 -26.69 -13.61 -0.87
C ARG A 93 -27.84 -13.49 0.12
N GLU A 94 -28.47 -12.33 0.11
CA GLU A 94 -29.58 -11.96 1.00
C GLU A 94 -30.97 -12.26 0.41
N ASN A 95 -31.99 -12.21 1.27
CA ASN A 95 -33.42 -12.23 0.92
C ASN A 95 -33.87 -13.47 0.11
N ILE A 96 -33.27 -14.63 0.37
CA ILE A 96 -33.63 -15.89 -0.28
C ILE A 96 -34.97 -16.35 0.30
N THR A 97 -36.04 -16.31 -0.50
CA THR A 97 -37.42 -16.66 -0.07
C THR A 97 -37.58 -18.17 0.17
N PRO A 98 -38.42 -18.60 1.14
CA PRO A 98 -38.72 -20.02 1.37
C PRO A 98 -39.07 -20.79 0.10
N GLY A 99 -38.45 -21.95 -0.07
CA GLY A 99 -38.64 -22.84 -1.22
C GLY A 99 -37.91 -22.41 -2.51
N LEU A 100 -37.27 -21.24 -2.55
CA LEU A 100 -36.55 -20.77 -3.73
C LEU A 100 -35.05 -21.10 -3.70
N ASN A 101 -34.41 -20.92 -4.85
CA ASN A 101 -32.97 -21.03 -5.02
C ASN A 101 -32.40 -19.66 -5.35
N ALA A 102 -31.20 -19.36 -4.84
CA ALA A 102 -30.39 -18.24 -5.27
C ALA A 102 -28.99 -18.74 -5.67
N THR A 103 -28.27 -17.93 -6.45
CA THR A 103 -26.92 -18.26 -6.91
C THR A 103 -25.95 -17.18 -6.45
N LEU A 104 -24.79 -17.61 -5.95
CA LEU A 104 -23.68 -16.75 -5.55
C LEU A 104 -22.42 -17.27 -6.22
N THR A 105 -21.67 -16.40 -6.90
CA THR A 105 -20.49 -16.81 -7.66
C THR A 105 -19.25 -16.01 -7.26
N PRO A 106 -18.70 -16.24 -6.06
CA PRO A 106 -17.54 -15.49 -5.58
C PRO A 106 -16.25 -16.01 -6.20
N ARG A 107 -15.21 -15.17 -6.20
CA ARG A 107 -13.83 -15.59 -6.41
C ARG A 107 -13.14 -15.68 -5.05
N LEU A 108 -12.84 -16.89 -4.61
CA LEU A 108 -12.33 -17.18 -3.27
C LEU A 108 -10.82 -17.38 -3.29
N LYS A 109 -10.14 -16.86 -2.26
CA LYS A 109 -8.73 -17.16 -1.99
C LYS A 109 -8.61 -18.45 -1.18
N THR A 110 -7.44 -19.08 -1.20
CA THR A 110 -7.14 -20.23 -0.33
C THR A 110 -7.31 -19.84 1.14
N GLY A 111 -7.95 -20.69 1.93
CA GLY A 111 -8.19 -20.40 3.34
C GLY A 111 -9.33 -21.21 3.93
N THR A 112 -9.63 -20.96 5.20
CA THR A 112 -10.80 -21.52 5.88
C THR A 112 -11.72 -20.38 6.27
N TYR A 113 -12.94 -20.43 5.75
CA TYR A 113 -13.98 -19.45 5.98
C TYR A 113 -15.07 -20.04 6.86
N ASP A 114 -15.75 -19.15 7.56
CA ASP A 114 -17.01 -19.44 8.23
C ASP A 114 -18.18 -19.23 7.25
N ILE A 115 -19.24 -20.03 7.36
CA ILE A 115 -20.48 -19.80 6.60
C ILE A 115 -21.68 -19.65 7.52
N THR A 116 -22.56 -18.70 7.19
CA THR A 116 -23.82 -18.51 7.90
C THR A 116 -24.91 -19.39 7.29
N CYS A 117 -25.76 -19.97 8.14
CA CYS A 117 -26.83 -20.89 7.72
C CYS A 117 -28.19 -20.30 8.04
N GLY A 118 -28.49 -19.13 7.46
CA GLY A 118 -29.81 -18.49 7.57
C GLY A 118 -30.13 -17.82 8.91
N LEU A 119 -29.14 -17.63 9.77
CA LEU A 119 -29.24 -16.85 10.99
C LEU A 119 -28.13 -15.79 11.00
N LEU A 120 -28.54 -14.52 11.03
CA LEU A 120 -27.73 -13.29 11.08
C LEU A 120 -26.60 -13.26 12.14
N SER A 121 -26.54 -14.23 13.06
CA SER A 121 -25.81 -14.05 14.30
C SER A 121 -24.82 -15.14 14.70
N ASN A 122 -24.69 -16.27 13.98
CA ASN A 122 -23.61 -17.23 14.25
C ASN A 122 -23.25 -18.10 13.04
N PRO A 123 -21.96 -18.24 12.69
CA PRO A 123 -21.49 -19.25 11.76
C PRO A 123 -21.94 -20.65 12.17
N ARG A 124 -22.41 -21.45 11.22
CA ARG A 124 -22.84 -22.84 11.47
C ARG A 124 -22.21 -23.84 10.50
N GLY A 125 -21.25 -23.39 9.71
CA GLY A 125 -20.49 -24.25 8.82
C GLY A 125 -19.10 -23.69 8.52
N LYS A 126 -18.31 -24.49 7.82
CA LYS A 126 -16.96 -24.15 7.37
C LYS A 126 -16.84 -24.35 5.86
N LEU A 127 -16.14 -23.43 5.21
CA LEU A 127 -15.76 -23.53 3.82
C LEU A 127 -14.23 -23.54 3.72
N THR A 128 -13.66 -24.67 3.35
CA THR A 128 -12.22 -24.81 3.06
C THR A 128 -11.97 -24.57 1.59
N VAL A 129 -11.15 -23.58 1.27
CA VAL A 129 -10.74 -23.27 -0.09
C VAL A 129 -9.32 -23.76 -0.28
N VAL A 130 -9.14 -24.76 -1.14
CA VAL A 130 -7.83 -25.38 -1.40
C VAL A 130 -7.10 -24.70 -2.55
N ALA A 131 -5.77 -24.61 -2.45
CA ALA A 131 -4.95 -24.01 -3.50
C ALA A 131 -5.08 -24.76 -4.84
N THR A 132 -5.01 -24.02 -5.93
CA THR A 132 -4.91 -24.52 -7.31
C THR A 132 -3.61 -24.00 -7.93
N ALA A 133 -3.18 -24.63 -9.04
CA ALA A 133 -2.03 -24.12 -9.79
C ALA A 133 -2.24 -22.66 -10.25
N GLU A 134 -3.47 -22.29 -10.63
CA GLU A 134 -3.83 -20.93 -11.00
C GLU A 134 -3.75 -19.97 -9.81
N SER A 135 -4.24 -20.36 -8.62
CA SER A 135 -4.20 -19.50 -7.45
C SER A 135 -2.77 -19.27 -6.95
N GLU A 136 -1.91 -20.29 -7.02
CA GLU A 136 -0.49 -20.14 -6.65
C GLU A 136 0.26 -19.27 -7.67
N ALA A 137 -0.02 -19.42 -8.97
CA ALA A 137 0.55 -18.55 -9.99
C ALA A 137 0.11 -17.08 -9.82
N ALA A 138 -1.15 -16.84 -9.44
CA ALA A 138 -1.67 -15.49 -9.20
C ALA A 138 -1.05 -14.81 -7.97
N LYS A 139 -0.63 -15.57 -6.95
CA LYS A 139 0.14 -15.02 -5.81
C LYS A 139 1.54 -14.60 -6.24
N ALA A 140 2.21 -15.45 -7.02
CA ALA A 140 3.56 -15.21 -7.52
C ALA A 140 3.65 -14.05 -8.54
N ALA A 141 2.51 -13.57 -9.06
CA ALA A 141 2.44 -12.42 -9.96
C ALA A 141 1.14 -11.62 -9.70
N PRO A 142 1.12 -10.76 -8.65
CA PRO A 142 -0.06 -9.96 -8.31
C PRO A 142 -0.46 -9.03 -9.47
N GLU A 143 -1.77 -8.93 -9.72
CA GLU A 143 -2.28 -8.02 -10.75
C GLU A 143 -1.98 -6.55 -10.40
N LEU A 144 -1.72 -5.72 -11.42
CA LEU A 144 -1.32 -4.31 -11.27
C LEU A 144 -2.23 -3.48 -10.35
N ARG A 145 -3.53 -3.80 -10.29
CA ARG A 145 -4.48 -3.08 -9.43
C ARG A 145 -4.16 -3.22 -7.93
N HIS A 146 -3.50 -4.31 -7.51
CA HIS A 146 -3.11 -4.50 -6.12
C HIS A 146 -1.99 -3.54 -5.69
N PHE A 147 -1.25 -2.96 -6.63
CA PHE A 147 -0.22 -1.96 -6.35
C PHE A 147 -0.76 -0.54 -6.23
N ILE A 148 -2.04 -0.28 -6.53
CA ILE A 148 -2.62 1.07 -6.42
C ILE A 148 -2.53 1.59 -4.98
N GLY A 149 -2.84 0.75 -3.98
CA GLY A 149 -2.73 1.09 -2.57
C GLY A 149 -1.29 1.42 -2.16
N PRO A 150 -0.33 0.48 -2.33
CA PRO A 150 1.09 0.72 -2.04
C PRO A 150 1.67 1.97 -2.70
N LEU A 151 1.39 2.18 -3.99
CA LEU A 151 1.86 3.36 -4.73
C LEU A 151 1.24 4.66 -4.20
N SER A 152 -0.05 4.64 -3.86
CA SER A 152 -0.72 5.82 -3.29
C SER A 152 -0.17 6.18 -1.91
N GLU A 153 0.06 5.16 -1.08
CA GLU A 153 0.64 5.35 0.25
C GLU A 153 2.06 5.92 0.18
N TYR A 154 2.88 5.42 -0.76
CA TYR A 154 4.22 5.94 -0.98
C TYR A 154 4.19 7.37 -1.55
N GLN A 155 3.25 7.69 -2.44
CA GLN A 155 3.08 9.04 -2.96
C GLN A 155 2.72 10.05 -1.86
N VAL A 156 1.86 9.66 -0.91
CA VAL A 156 1.54 10.48 0.27
C VAL A 156 2.79 10.71 1.11
N TYR A 157 3.62 9.68 1.31
CA TYR A 157 4.89 9.82 2.03
C TYR A 157 5.82 10.82 1.36
N LEU A 158 6.07 10.70 0.05
CA LEU A 158 6.93 11.63 -0.71
C LEU A 158 6.37 13.06 -0.68
N SER A 159 5.07 13.23 -0.81
CA SER A 159 4.40 14.54 -0.71
C SER A 159 4.68 15.18 0.66
N ARG A 160 4.53 14.41 1.74
CA ARG A 160 4.79 14.92 3.10
C ARG A 160 6.26 15.29 3.30
N ARG A 161 7.19 14.39 2.97
CA ARG A 161 8.64 14.64 3.14
C ARG A 161 9.11 15.83 2.29
N SER A 162 8.61 15.96 1.06
CA SER A 162 8.99 17.09 0.20
C SER A 162 8.42 18.44 0.64
N ASN A 163 7.24 18.44 1.29
CA ASN A 163 6.74 19.64 1.98
C ASN A 163 7.65 20.02 3.16
N GLU A 164 7.98 19.06 4.01
CA GLU A 164 8.88 19.28 5.16
C GLU A 164 10.26 19.79 4.71
N LEU A 165 10.81 19.25 3.61
CA LEU A 165 12.06 19.72 3.01
C LEU A 165 11.97 21.19 2.57
N ALA A 166 10.89 21.56 1.87
CA ALA A 166 10.69 22.93 1.40
C ALA A 166 10.57 23.94 2.57
N GLU A 167 9.86 23.57 3.64
CA GLU A 167 9.71 24.39 4.84
C GLU A 167 11.05 24.52 5.61
N ALA A 168 11.77 23.42 5.77
CA ALA A 168 13.04 23.40 6.48
C ALA A 168 14.14 24.16 5.73
N THR A 169 14.21 24.06 4.40
CA THR A 169 15.17 24.83 3.58
C THR A 169 14.82 26.31 3.52
N ALA A 170 13.54 26.68 3.52
CA ALA A 170 13.13 28.08 3.69
C ALA A 170 13.60 28.63 5.06
N THR A 171 13.37 27.87 6.13
CA THR A 171 13.86 28.22 7.48
C THR A 171 15.39 28.38 7.50
N LEU A 172 16.13 27.46 6.86
CA LEU A 172 17.58 27.55 6.74
C LEU A 172 18.01 28.85 6.03
N SER A 173 17.35 29.19 4.92
CA SER A 173 17.61 30.43 4.20
C SER A 173 17.39 31.68 5.06
N GLU A 174 16.34 31.70 5.88
CA GLU A 174 16.06 32.81 6.81
C GLU A 174 17.15 32.93 7.88
N ARG A 175 17.60 31.81 8.46
CA ARG A 175 18.66 31.80 9.49
C ARG A 175 20.01 32.25 8.94
N VAL A 176 20.35 31.79 7.74
CA VAL A 176 21.54 32.23 7.02
C VAL A 176 21.51 33.74 6.77
N ALA A 177 20.38 34.27 6.27
CA ALA A 177 20.21 35.70 6.00
C ALA A 177 20.25 36.56 7.28
N ALA A 178 19.84 36.00 8.42
CA ALA A 178 19.87 36.68 9.71
C ALA A 178 21.25 36.69 10.38
N GLY A 179 22.26 35.99 9.84
CA GLY A 179 23.56 35.85 10.52
C GLY A 179 23.55 34.86 11.70
N ASP A 180 22.50 34.06 11.84
CA ASP A 180 22.28 33.15 12.98
C ASP A 180 22.94 31.80 12.71
N VAL A 181 24.25 31.68 13.03
CA VAL A 181 25.03 30.46 12.77
C VAL A 181 24.45 29.23 13.48
N ASP A 182 24.12 29.34 14.77
CA ASP A 182 23.60 28.21 15.54
C ASP A 182 22.20 27.81 15.08
N GLY A 183 21.33 28.79 14.80
CA GLY A 183 20.02 28.54 14.20
C GLY A 183 20.12 27.95 12.80
N ALA A 184 21.11 28.36 11.99
CA ALA A 184 21.35 27.79 10.67
C ALA A 184 21.85 26.35 10.75
N LYS A 185 22.72 26.00 11.72
CA LYS A 185 23.13 24.60 11.96
C LYS A 185 21.94 23.72 12.29
N ALA A 186 21.07 24.17 13.19
CA ALA A 186 19.86 23.44 13.56
C ALA A 186 18.90 23.28 12.35
N ALA A 187 18.69 24.35 11.58
CA ALA A 187 17.84 24.32 10.39
C ALA A 187 18.43 23.43 9.27
N TRP A 188 19.76 23.39 9.13
CA TRP A 188 20.43 22.51 8.17
C TRP A 188 20.16 21.04 8.51
N LEU A 189 20.38 20.63 9.75
CA LEU A 189 20.07 19.26 10.20
C LEU A 189 18.58 18.91 10.00
N ALA A 190 17.68 19.85 10.31
CA ALA A 190 16.25 19.68 10.10
C ALA A 190 15.88 19.53 8.61
N ALA A 191 16.59 20.20 7.69
CA ALA A 191 16.38 20.09 6.25
C ALA A 191 16.98 18.81 5.66
N ARG A 192 18.10 18.33 6.21
CA ARG A 192 18.73 17.06 5.80
C ARG A 192 17.83 15.86 6.04
N GLN A 193 17.13 15.81 7.18
CA GLN A 193 16.29 14.66 7.53
C GLN A 193 15.25 14.29 6.45
N PRO A 194 14.35 15.19 6.00
CA PRO A 194 13.39 14.86 4.94
C PRO A 194 14.07 14.63 3.58
N TRP A 195 15.21 15.27 3.30
CA TRP A 195 15.98 15.00 2.08
C TRP A 195 16.48 13.54 2.03
N ARG A 196 17.08 13.06 3.12
CA ARG A 196 17.55 11.68 3.27
C ARG A 196 16.41 10.66 3.30
N GLN A 197 15.29 10.98 3.94
CA GLN A 197 14.08 10.16 3.91
C GLN A 197 13.49 9.98 2.49
N MET A 198 13.78 10.89 1.55
CA MET A 198 13.40 10.76 0.14
C MET A 198 14.50 10.19 -0.75
N ALA A 199 15.65 9.80 -0.17
CA ALA A 199 16.79 9.29 -0.93
C ALA A 199 16.48 8.12 -1.89
N PRO A 200 15.50 7.22 -1.66
CA PRO A 200 15.19 6.17 -2.63
C PRO A 200 14.82 6.70 -4.02
N VAL A 201 14.16 7.86 -4.11
CA VAL A 201 13.70 8.43 -5.40
C VAL A 201 14.65 9.45 -6.00
N THR A 202 15.77 9.75 -5.34
CA THR A 202 16.71 10.80 -5.78
C THR A 202 17.35 10.52 -7.13
N GLY A 203 17.50 9.25 -7.53
CA GLY A 203 17.99 8.87 -8.87
C GLY A 203 17.13 9.40 -10.02
N ARG A 204 15.87 9.79 -9.76
CA ARG A 204 14.95 10.37 -10.77
C ARG A 204 15.06 11.88 -10.90
N ILE A 205 15.81 12.51 -10.00
CA ILE A 205 15.99 13.95 -9.91
C ILE A 205 17.49 14.27 -9.79
N ALA A 206 18.32 13.51 -10.52
CA ALA A 206 19.78 13.60 -10.45
C ALA A 206 20.33 15.01 -10.72
N ASP A 207 19.66 15.79 -11.59
CA ASP A 207 19.99 17.19 -11.81
C ASP A 207 19.80 18.04 -10.54
N LEU A 208 18.72 17.81 -9.79
CA LEU A 208 18.49 18.47 -8.51
C LEU A 208 19.49 17.99 -7.45
N VAL A 209 19.77 16.68 -7.39
CA VAL A 209 20.80 16.13 -6.48
C VAL A 209 22.14 16.82 -6.70
N ASN A 210 22.59 16.95 -7.95
CA ASN A 210 23.86 17.60 -8.27
C ASN A 210 23.90 19.08 -7.88
N SER A 211 22.74 19.76 -7.86
CA SER A 211 22.66 21.17 -7.45
C SER A 211 22.45 21.37 -5.94
N MET A 212 21.86 20.37 -5.26
CA MET A 212 21.49 20.47 -3.86
C MET A 212 22.51 19.82 -2.94
N ASP A 213 23.18 18.77 -3.37
CA ASP A 213 23.99 17.91 -2.52
C ASP A 213 25.35 17.49 -3.11
N PRO A 214 26.11 18.36 -3.82
CA PRO A 214 27.43 17.99 -4.29
C PRO A 214 28.42 17.92 -3.13
N LEU A 215 29.10 16.77 -2.99
CA LEU A 215 30.25 16.66 -2.08
C LEU A 215 31.48 17.32 -2.70
N ALA A 216 32.22 18.10 -1.91
CA ALA A 216 33.44 18.77 -2.35
C ALA A 216 34.48 17.78 -2.91
N GLU A 217 34.55 16.55 -2.38
CA GLU A 217 35.47 15.52 -2.87
C GLU A 217 35.26 15.11 -4.33
N TYR A 218 34.06 15.32 -4.88
CA TYR A 218 33.74 15.02 -6.28
C TYR A 218 33.98 16.21 -7.22
N LEU A 219 34.40 17.35 -6.69
CA LEU A 219 34.66 18.58 -7.46
C LEU A 219 36.16 18.79 -7.69
N ALA A 220 36.52 19.30 -8.87
CA ALA A 220 37.92 19.41 -9.29
C ALA A 220 38.73 20.34 -8.39
N GLN A 221 38.11 21.43 -7.93
CA GLN A 221 38.73 22.40 -7.03
C GLN A 221 38.23 22.28 -5.57
N ARG A 222 37.51 21.19 -5.24
CA ARG A 222 36.92 20.95 -3.93
C ARG A 222 36.11 22.15 -3.40
N GLU A 223 36.38 22.60 -2.18
CA GLU A 223 35.66 23.71 -1.54
C GLU A 223 35.86 25.05 -2.28
N ALA A 224 36.91 25.18 -3.08
CA ALA A 224 37.16 26.35 -3.92
C ALA A 224 36.46 26.28 -5.29
N ASP A 225 35.81 25.17 -5.62
CA ASP A 225 35.11 24.99 -6.89
C ASP A 225 33.84 25.86 -6.93
N PRO A 226 33.58 26.62 -8.00
CA PRO A 226 32.35 27.40 -8.13
C PRO A 226 31.10 26.54 -8.18
N ALA A 227 31.21 25.24 -8.47
CA ALA A 227 30.11 24.28 -8.39
C ALA A 227 29.88 23.74 -6.96
N PHE A 228 30.70 24.14 -5.97
CA PHE A 228 30.46 23.78 -4.58
C PHE A 228 29.35 24.65 -4.00
N ILE A 229 28.12 24.15 -4.13
CA ILE A 229 26.87 24.81 -3.72
C ILE A 229 26.02 23.88 -2.86
N GLY A 230 24.78 24.28 -2.54
CA GLY A 230 23.81 23.43 -1.86
C GLY A 230 24.15 23.14 -0.39
N PHE A 231 23.70 21.98 0.10
CA PHE A 231 23.80 21.56 1.49
C PHE A 231 25.25 21.56 1.98
N HIS A 232 26.16 20.91 1.28
CA HIS A 232 27.55 20.76 1.76
C HIS A 232 28.35 22.07 1.72
N ARG A 233 28.04 23.01 0.81
CA ARG A 233 28.63 24.36 0.84
C ARG A 233 28.21 25.14 2.08
N ILE A 234 26.95 25.03 2.47
CA ILE A 234 26.42 25.64 3.69
C ILE A 234 27.00 24.93 4.91
N GLU A 235 27.09 23.61 4.89
CA GLU A 235 27.69 22.79 5.95
C GLU A 235 29.14 23.22 6.23
N TYR A 236 29.96 23.33 5.18
CA TYR A 236 31.35 23.78 5.30
C TYR A 236 31.47 25.14 5.99
N ALA A 237 30.69 26.14 5.55
CA ALA A 237 30.75 27.47 6.17
C ALA A 237 30.26 27.49 7.61
N LEU A 238 29.22 26.72 7.94
CA LEU A 238 28.66 26.72 9.29
C LEU A 238 29.57 25.98 10.29
N TRP A 239 30.10 24.81 9.93
CA TRP A 239 30.88 23.97 10.85
C TRP A 239 32.39 24.23 10.80
N SER A 240 32.96 24.50 9.63
CA SER A 240 34.40 24.73 9.48
C SER A 240 34.77 26.21 9.61
N GLU A 241 33.99 27.11 9.01
CA GLU A 241 34.29 28.55 9.02
C GLU A 241 33.54 29.32 10.13
N GLY A 242 32.48 28.74 10.69
CA GLY A 242 31.67 29.36 11.75
C GLY A 242 30.93 30.63 11.30
N THR A 243 30.52 30.72 10.03
CA THR A 243 29.95 31.93 9.44
C THR A 243 28.74 31.64 8.54
N THR A 244 27.92 32.67 8.31
CA THR A 244 26.90 32.67 7.24
C THR A 244 27.24 33.65 6.10
N GLU A 245 28.40 34.32 6.18
CA GLU A 245 28.83 35.29 5.18
C GLU A 245 28.91 34.65 3.79
N GLY A 246 28.33 35.32 2.78
CA GLY A 246 28.30 34.83 1.40
C GLY A 246 27.35 33.65 1.13
N LEU A 247 26.67 33.10 2.15
CA LEU A 247 25.76 31.95 1.97
C LEU A 247 24.35 32.31 1.54
N ALA A 248 23.92 33.58 1.67
CA ALA A 248 22.56 34.01 1.32
C ALA A 248 22.10 33.54 -0.08
N PRO A 249 22.87 33.72 -1.18
CA PRO A 249 22.48 33.20 -2.49
C PRO A 249 22.42 31.66 -2.51
N VAL A 250 23.37 30.96 -1.89
CA VAL A 250 23.42 29.49 -1.86
C VAL A 250 22.20 28.90 -1.14
N ALA A 251 21.80 29.50 -0.01
CA ALA A 251 20.65 29.05 0.76
C ALA A 251 19.31 29.35 0.04
N ALA A 252 19.21 30.48 -0.65
CA ALA A 252 18.04 30.82 -1.45
C ALA A 252 17.87 29.88 -2.67
N ASP A 253 18.97 29.54 -3.34
CA ASP A 253 18.98 28.59 -4.45
C ASP A 253 18.60 27.18 -3.96
N LEU A 254 19.11 26.75 -2.79
CA LEU A 254 18.75 25.48 -2.18
C LEU A 254 17.25 25.40 -1.83
N ALA A 255 16.67 26.47 -1.27
CA ALA A 255 15.22 26.52 -0.99
C ALA A 255 14.38 26.48 -2.27
N THR A 256 14.84 27.13 -3.35
CA THR A 256 14.21 27.07 -4.67
C THR A 256 14.27 25.68 -5.28
N ALA A 257 15.42 25.01 -5.16
CA ALA A 257 15.60 23.63 -5.59
C ALA A 257 14.69 22.67 -4.80
N ALA A 258 14.55 22.85 -3.48
CA ALA A 258 13.63 22.07 -2.64
C ALA A 258 12.16 22.25 -3.04
N ALA A 259 11.73 23.47 -3.39
CA ALA A 259 10.40 23.70 -3.95
C ALA A 259 10.22 22.96 -5.29
N THR A 260 11.27 22.93 -6.12
CA THR A 260 11.27 22.19 -7.39
C THR A 260 11.20 20.67 -7.17
N VAL A 261 11.91 20.13 -6.16
CA VAL A 261 11.81 18.71 -5.74
C VAL A 261 10.36 18.38 -5.40
N LYS A 262 9.72 19.20 -4.57
CA LYS A 262 8.30 19.03 -4.20
C LYS A 262 7.39 18.99 -5.43
N ASP A 263 7.56 19.89 -6.39
CA ASP A 263 6.72 19.91 -7.57
C ASP A 263 6.99 18.74 -8.53
N ARG A 264 8.23 18.29 -8.69
CA ARG A 264 8.56 17.10 -9.47
C ARG A 264 8.03 15.82 -8.83
N LEU A 265 8.17 15.68 -7.51
CA LEU A 265 7.69 14.49 -6.80
C LEU A 265 6.15 14.39 -6.80
N LYS A 266 5.42 15.50 -6.81
CA LYS A 266 3.96 15.49 -7.04
C LYS A 266 3.57 14.86 -8.38
N GLN A 267 4.41 15.01 -9.40
CA GLN A 267 4.17 14.50 -10.75
C GLN A 267 4.82 13.13 -11.00
N ALA A 268 5.71 12.69 -10.12
CA ALA A 268 6.38 11.42 -10.23
C ALA A 268 5.38 10.26 -10.19
N LYS A 269 5.59 9.27 -11.06
CA LYS A 269 4.78 8.06 -11.14
C LYS A 269 5.70 6.84 -11.00
N PRO A 270 6.10 6.46 -9.78
CA PRO A 270 6.77 5.17 -9.59
C PRO A 270 5.89 4.04 -10.13
N GLY A 271 6.51 3.11 -10.83
CA GLY A 271 5.94 1.81 -11.12
C GLY A 271 6.11 0.87 -9.92
N PRO A 272 5.41 -0.28 -9.91
CA PRO A 272 5.49 -1.27 -8.83
C PRO A 272 6.92 -1.69 -8.48
N ALA A 273 7.74 -2.00 -9.48
CA ALA A 273 9.10 -2.50 -9.29
C ALA A 273 10.04 -1.46 -8.63
N ASP A 274 9.72 -0.18 -8.77
CA ASP A 274 10.54 0.89 -8.20
C ASP A 274 10.45 0.95 -6.67
N LEU A 275 9.37 0.46 -6.06
CA LEU A 275 9.18 0.53 -4.61
C LEU A 275 10.26 -0.26 -3.86
N ALA A 276 10.40 -1.54 -4.19
CA ALA A 276 11.47 -2.37 -3.63
C ALA A 276 12.84 -2.11 -4.29
N GLY A 277 12.87 -1.88 -5.60
CA GLY A 277 14.12 -1.69 -6.35
C GLY A 277 14.90 -0.45 -5.90
N ASN A 278 14.22 0.67 -5.66
CA ASN A 278 14.86 1.88 -5.15
C ASN A 278 15.32 1.72 -3.70
N ALA A 279 14.56 0.99 -2.89
CA ALA A 279 14.94 0.67 -1.51
C ALA A 279 16.24 -0.16 -1.48
N ALA A 280 16.32 -1.20 -2.31
CA ALA A 280 17.50 -2.04 -2.45
C ALA A 280 18.70 -1.23 -2.95
N SER A 281 18.51 -0.42 -3.99
CA SER A 281 19.56 0.41 -4.58
C SER A 281 20.11 1.45 -3.60
N LEU A 282 19.25 2.10 -2.81
CA LEU A 282 19.72 3.02 -1.77
C LEU A 282 20.43 2.27 -0.64
N ALA A 283 19.90 1.15 -0.17
CA ALA A 283 20.53 0.36 0.88
C ALA A 283 21.94 -0.09 0.47
N ALA A 284 22.13 -0.53 -0.78
CA ALA A 284 23.44 -0.87 -1.32
C ALA A 284 24.40 0.34 -1.33
N ARG A 285 23.92 1.51 -1.78
CA ARG A 285 24.74 2.74 -1.74
C ARG A 285 25.15 3.13 -0.31
N VAL A 286 24.24 3.07 0.65
CA VAL A 286 24.55 3.35 2.06
C VAL A 286 25.57 2.35 2.60
N ALA A 287 25.45 1.07 2.23
CA ALA A 287 26.41 0.05 2.62
C ALA A 287 27.83 0.39 2.12
N ASP A 288 27.97 0.85 0.88
CA ASP A 288 29.25 1.28 0.29
C ASP A 288 29.78 2.56 0.93
N GLN A 289 28.89 3.52 1.23
CA GLN A 289 29.24 4.84 1.77
C GLN A 289 29.62 4.80 3.25
N ALA A 290 29.16 3.80 4.01
CA ALA A 290 29.41 3.68 5.45
C ALA A 290 30.88 3.52 5.85
N ALA A 291 31.83 3.44 4.92
CA ALA A 291 33.25 3.48 5.25
C ALA A 291 33.76 4.92 5.57
N ALA A 292 33.10 5.94 5.02
CA ALA A 292 33.53 7.34 5.11
C ALA A 292 32.36 8.27 5.48
N SER A 293 32.69 9.45 6.00
CA SER A 293 31.65 10.46 6.26
C SER A 293 31.12 11.03 4.94
N GLN A 294 29.81 11.02 4.80
CA GLN A 294 29.03 11.72 3.78
C GLN A 294 28.62 13.13 4.25
N THR A 295 28.92 13.50 5.49
CA THR A 295 28.72 14.86 6.03
C THR A 295 30.04 15.35 6.66
N PRO A 296 31.08 15.60 5.84
CA PRO A 296 32.48 15.67 6.28
C PRO A 296 32.81 16.85 7.20
N TYR A 297 31.87 17.78 7.44
CA TYR A 297 32.08 18.94 8.30
C TYR A 297 31.19 18.89 9.56
N SER A 298 29.96 18.40 9.45
CA SER A 298 29.02 18.26 10.56
C SER A 298 29.10 16.91 11.27
N HIS A 299 29.63 15.88 10.59
CA HIS A 299 29.74 14.50 11.06
C HIS A 299 28.41 13.93 11.57
N SER A 300 27.31 14.32 10.91
CA SER A 300 25.93 13.96 11.26
C SER A 300 25.46 12.65 10.62
N ASP A 301 26.38 11.85 10.08
CA ASP A 301 26.12 10.67 9.25
C ASP A 301 25.17 9.66 9.90
N LEU A 302 25.28 9.40 11.20
CA LEU A 302 24.38 8.47 11.89
C LEU A 302 22.92 8.91 11.85
N ALA A 303 22.67 10.22 11.96
CA ALA A 303 21.34 10.78 11.82
C ALA A 303 20.84 10.67 10.38
N GLU A 304 21.71 10.89 9.39
CA GLU A 304 21.39 10.69 7.97
C GLU A 304 21.11 9.22 7.64
N TYR A 305 21.90 8.26 8.12
CA TYR A 305 21.65 6.83 7.93
C TYR A 305 20.36 6.38 8.60
N SER A 306 20.01 6.93 9.76
CA SER A 306 18.69 6.69 10.37
C SER A 306 17.55 7.21 9.50
N ALA A 307 17.71 8.39 8.89
CA ALA A 307 16.74 8.98 7.98
C ALA A 307 16.64 8.20 6.64
N ASP A 308 17.77 7.74 6.10
CA ASP A 308 17.80 6.84 4.94
C ASP A 308 17.06 5.53 5.25
N LEU A 309 17.28 4.94 6.43
CA LEU A 309 16.59 3.73 6.87
C LEU A 309 15.07 3.93 6.94
N ASP A 310 14.59 5.09 7.41
CA ASP A 310 13.15 5.42 7.37
C ASP A 310 12.61 5.43 5.94
N GLY A 311 13.35 6.03 5.01
CA GLY A 311 13.01 6.11 3.59
C GLY A 311 12.99 4.74 2.90
N ILE A 312 14.04 3.93 3.12
CA ILE A 312 14.15 2.55 2.65
C ILE A 312 13.00 1.71 3.19
N THR A 313 12.78 1.76 4.51
CA THR A 313 11.68 1.04 5.18
C THR A 313 10.36 1.40 4.53
N LYS A 314 10.06 2.69 4.37
CA LYS A 314 8.78 3.10 3.79
C LYS A 314 8.62 2.65 2.34
N SER A 315 9.68 2.70 1.54
CA SER A 315 9.66 2.28 0.14
C SER A 315 9.43 0.77 -0.01
N ALA A 316 10.05 -0.04 0.84
CA ALA A 316 9.94 -1.49 0.78
C ALA A 316 8.68 -2.06 1.48
N ILE A 317 8.30 -1.51 2.65
CA ILE A 317 7.23 -2.09 3.48
C ILE A 317 5.85 -1.99 2.84
N VAL A 318 5.62 -1.01 1.95
CA VAL A 318 4.32 -0.84 1.28
C VAL A 318 3.98 -2.00 0.34
N VAL A 319 4.98 -2.73 -0.18
CA VAL A 319 4.76 -3.93 -1.02
C VAL A 319 4.81 -5.23 -0.21
N GLU A 320 5.23 -5.16 1.05
CA GLU A 320 5.40 -6.33 1.91
C GLU A 320 4.14 -7.21 2.02
N PRO A 321 2.90 -6.66 2.14
CA PRO A 321 1.71 -7.51 2.22
C PRO A 321 1.48 -8.37 0.96
N LEU A 322 1.82 -7.83 -0.21
CA LEU A 322 1.73 -8.56 -1.49
C LEU A 322 2.80 -9.65 -1.56
N VAL A 323 4.01 -9.33 -1.12
CA VAL A 323 5.12 -10.31 -1.05
C VAL A 323 4.81 -11.40 -0.03
N ARG A 324 4.23 -11.08 1.13
CA ARG A 324 3.89 -12.06 2.15
C ARG A 324 2.86 -13.08 1.66
N GLU A 325 1.89 -12.65 0.86
CA GLU A 325 0.90 -13.56 0.26
C GLU A 325 1.57 -14.55 -0.70
N ALA A 326 2.63 -14.14 -1.40
CA ALA A 326 3.36 -14.95 -2.39
C ALA A 326 4.49 -15.80 -1.79
N ASN A 327 5.28 -15.19 -0.91
CA ASN A 327 6.52 -15.72 -0.36
C ASN A 327 6.78 -15.15 1.05
N PRO A 328 6.20 -15.76 2.10
CA PRO A 328 6.34 -15.30 3.48
C PRO A 328 7.80 -15.21 3.95
N ALA A 329 8.66 -16.14 3.52
CA ALA A 329 10.08 -16.15 3.91
C ALA A 329 10.82 -14.90 3.41
N THR A 330 10.49 -14.41 2.20
CA THR A 330 11.08 -13.19 1.66
C THR A 330 10.59 -11.95 2.42
N ALA A 331 9.29 -11.90 2.75
CA ALA A 331 8.73 -10.83 3.57
C ALA A 331 9.36 -10.81 4.98
N ASP A 332 9.54 -11.97 5.62
CA ASP A 332 10.17 -12.10 6.93
C ASP A 332 11.66 -11.70 6.91
N ALA A 333 12.37 -12.03 5.83
CA ALA A 333 13.75 -11.62 5.63
C ALA A 333 13.90 -10.09 5.55
N LEU A 334 13.00 -9.41 4.83
CA LEU A 334 12.95 -7.94 4.78
C LEU A 334 12.72 -7.34 6.17
N THR A 335 11.66 -7.77 6.86
CA THR A 335 11.32 -7.26 8.19
C THR A 335 12.48 -7.44 9.17
N SER A 336 13.08 -8.64 9.18
CA SER A 336 14.23 -8.94 10.04
C SER A 336 15.45 -8.07 9.71
N ALA A 337 15.74 -7.83 8.42
CA ALA A 337 16.86 -6.99 8.02
C ALA A 337 16.66 -5.52 8.44
N LEU A 338 15.45 -4.98 8.26
CA LEU A 338 15.10 -3.62 8.65
C LEU A 338 15.16 -3.43 10.18
N GLU A 339 14.61 -4.37 10.95
CA GLU A 339 14.66 -4.35 12.42
C GLU A 339 16.11 -4.46 12.93
N ALA A 340 16.92 -5.35 12.35
CA ALA A 340 18.32 -5.49 12.73
C ALA A 340 19.15 -4.23 12.42
N ALA A 341 18.92 -3.58 11.27
CA ALA A 341 19.57 -2.31 10.95
C ALA A 341 19.13 -1.18 11.89
N ARG A 342 17.83 -1.11 12.23
CA ARG A 342 17.32 -0.16 13.23
C ARG A 342 18.00 -0.36 14.58
N ALA A 343 18.06 -1.60 15.05
CA ALA A 343 18.73 -1.95 16.31
C ALA A 343 20.24 -1.60 16.27
N THR A 344 20.89 -1.82 15.13
CA THR A 344 22.31 -1.46 14.93
C THR A 344 22.52 0.05 15.10
N LEU A 345 21.71 0.88 14.43
CA LEU A 345 21.83 2.33 14.54
C LEU A 345 21.44 2.82 15.95
N ASP A 346 20.31 2.35 16.50
CA ASP A 346 19.85 2.77 17.82
C ASP A 346 20.86 2.41 18.93
N GLY A 347 21.60 1.32 18.77
CA GLY A 347 22.69 0.92 19.67
C GLY A 347 23.89 1.88 19.68
N LEU A 348 24.03 2.75 18.67
CA LEU A 348 25.08 3.76 18.58
C LEU A 348 24.68 5.11 19.22
N LYS A 349 23.44 5.24 19.72
CA LYS A 349 23.01 6.47 20.40
C LYS A 349 23.68 6.64 21.75
N VAL A 350 23.98 7.88 22.08
CA VAL A 350 24.46 8.32 23.40
C VAL A 350 23.43 9.32 23.95
N ASP A 351 22.93 9.07 25.17
CA ASP A 351 21.90 9.90 25.81
C ASP A 351 20.64 10.15 24.94
N GLY A 352 20.28 9.16 24.12
CA GLY A 352 19.12 9.22 23.22
C GLY A 352 19.33 9.96 21.90
N ALA A 353 20.53 10.49 21.65
CA ALA A 353 20.89 11.19 20.42
C ALA A 353 21.99 10.45 19.65
N PHE A 354 22.08 10.67 18.33
CA PHE A 354 23.18 10.17 17.53
C PHE A 354 24.43 11.04 17.75
N PRO A 355 25.56 10.48 18.20
CA PRO A 355 26.81 11.21 18.33
C PRO A 355 27.43 11.51 16.96
N SER A 356 28.51 12.31 16.95
CA SER A 356 29.34 12.51 15.76
C SER A 356 29.83 11.18 15.19
N TYR A 357 29.86 11.05 13.87
CA TYR A 357 30.32 9.84 13.19
C TYR A 357 31.80 9.51 13.43
N ASP A 358 32.60 10.48 13.86
CA ASP A 358 34.00 10.24 14.27
C ASP A 358 34.12 9.37 15.52
N THR A 359 33.03 9.22 16.29
CA THR A 359 32.97 8.30 17.44
C THR A 359 32.78 6.85 17.02
N VAL A 360 32.45 6.59 15.75
CA VAL A 360 32.27 5.25 15.19
C VAL A 360 33.56 4.79 14.54
N ASP A 361 34.19 3.77 15.14
CA ASP A 361 35.40 3.16 14.63
C ASP A 361 35.16 2.30 13.37
N ASP A 362 36.23 1.83 12.74
CA ASP A 362 36.15 1.04 11.50
C ASP A 362 35.29 -0.22 11.65
N ALA A 363 35.28 -0.84 12.84
CA ALA A 363 34.45 -2.02 13.11
C ALA A 363 32.95 -1.67 13.19
N GLY A 364 32.61 -0.56 13.84
CA GLY A 364 31.25 -0.01 13.87
C GLY A 364 30.78 0.40 12.47
N ARG A 365 31.62 1.07 11.69
CA ARG A 365 31.36 1.44 10.30
C ARG A 365 31.08 0.23 9.43
N LYS A 366 31.90 -0.81 9.57
CA LYS A 366 31.68 -2.10 8.90
C LYS A 366 30.35 -2.74 9.33
N THR A 367 30.00 -2.66 10.61
CA THR A 367 28.72 -3.20 11.12
C THR A 367 27.52 -2.48 10.49
N ILE A 368 27.58 -1.16 10.34
CA ILE A 368 26.56 -0.37 9.63
C ILE A 368 26.50 -0.81 8.16
N SER A 369 27.64 -0.89 7.49
CA SER A 369 27.75 -1.34 6.09
C SER A 369 27.07 -2.70 5.88
N GLU A 370 27.42 -3.70 6.70
CA GLU A 370 26.84 -5.04 6.63
C GLU A 370 25.33 -5.05 6.94
N ALA A 371 24.84 -4.17 7.81
CA ALA A 371 23.42 -4.06 8.10
C ALA A 371 22.62 -3.54 6.88
N PHE A 372 23.12 -2.50 6.21
CA PHE A 372 22.49 -1.99 4.99
C PHE A 372 22.63 -2.94 3.80
N ALA A 373 23.75 -3.67 3.69
CA ALA A 373 23.92 -4.71 2.68
C ALA A 373 22.85 -5.82 2.80
N ARG A 374 22.55 -6.26 4.04
CA ARG A 374 21.45 -7.22 4.28
C ARG A 374 20.09 -6.69 3.87
N ILE A 375 19.83 -5.39 4.07
CA ILE A 375 18.58 -4.77 3.58
C ILE A 375 18.58 -4.75 2.04
N ALA A 376 19.71 -4.43 1.40
CA ALA A 376 19.80 -4.41 -0.05
C ALA A 376 19.46 -5.78 -0.65
N ASP A 377 20.03 -6.85 -0.11
CA ASP A 377 19.73 -8.23 -0.54
C ASP A 377 18.26 -8.60 -0.32
N ALA A 378 17.72 -8.30 0.88
CA ALA A 378 16.34 -8.65 1.22
C ALA A 378 15.32 -7.85 0.41
N ALA A 379 15.53 -6.54 0.23
CA ALA A 379 14.68 -5.70 -0.60
C ALA A 379 14.79 -6.07 -2.08
N GLY A 380 15.99 -6.42 -2.56
CA GLY A 380 16.22 -6.87 -3.93
C GLY A 380 15.49 -8.18 -4.27
N ALA A 381 15.22 -9.02 -3.27
CA ALA A 381 14.46 -10.25 -3.44
C ALA A 381 12.94 -10.06 -3.54
N LEU A 382 12.40 -8.89 -3.18
CA LEU A 382 10.96 -8.64 -3.16
C LEU A 382 10.35 -8.69 -4.56
N ASN A 383 10.94 -7.97 -5.53
CA ASN A 383 10.43 -7.91 -6.90
C ASN A 383 10.35 -9.30 -7.55
N PRO A 384 11.43 -10.12 -7.56
CA PRO A 384 11.38 -11.48 -8.08
C PRO A 384 10.34 -12.37 -7.39
N ALA A 385 10.11 -12.19 -6.07
CA ALA A 385 9.16 -12.99 -5.31
C ALA A 385 7.70 -12.78 -5.72
N ILE A 386 7.39 -11.65 -6.38
CA ILE A 386 6.05 -11.30 -6.88
C ILE A 386 6.04 -11.04 -8.39
N GLY A 387 7.02 -11.58 -9.12
CA GLY A 387 7.04 -11.57 -10.58
C GLY A 387 7.20 -10.17 -11.20
N LEU A 388 7.81 -9.24 -10.47
CA LEU A 388 8.26 -7.95 -11.02
C LEU A 388 9.72 -8.09 -11.47
N GLU A 389 10.02 -7.56 -12.65
CA GLU A 389 11.40 -7.42 -13.18
C GLU A 389 12.07 -6.14 -12.67
#